data_AF-A0A8S2XQ54-F1
#
_entry.id   AF-A0A8S2XQ54-F1
#
_cell.length_a   1.000
_cell.length_b   1.000
_cell.length_c   1.000
_cell.angle_alpha   90.00
_cell.angle_beta   90.00
_cell.angle_gamma   90.00
#
_symmetry.space_group_name_H-M   'P 1'
#
loop_
_entity.id
_entity.type
_entity.pdbx_description
1 polymer ?
#
loop_
_entity_poly.entity_id
_entity_poly.type
_entity_poly.pdbx_seq_one_letter_code
_entity_poly.pdbx_strand_id
1 'polypeptide(L)'
;MADVTSDDDDSDSVSEAVEGDNSTNDQDVDESSDQNLIIDNWSNDVETKINPIEELILIMNLLKKCRTIATVIKKSSVVAAFVRKEQLILKIKTMIHIDCKTRCNSTFLLIDGIVECKQLLMKLFNEKRSLNLRLEQVNKLTTIELNNEDWDFLSSLQFVLKPFYFATVMMSGKNYPSIGLAFHAVHKLKHFCTKDRPFEEQIKQLKKLLLAKLYHYFYDDVEQNEHLQVSS
;
A
#
# COMPACT_ATOMS: atom_id res chain seq x y z
N MET A 1 3.96 -44.60 44.84
CA MET A 1 4.24 -45.97 45.33
C MET A 1 4.53 -46.79 44.08
N ALA A 2 5.74 -47.13 43.65
CA ALA A 2 7.14 -46.91 44.01
C ALA A 2 7.88 -46.84 42.64
N ASP A 3 8.80 -45.92 42.35
CA ASP A 3 10.21 -45.78 42.76
C ASP A 3 11.19 -46.84 42.19
N VAL A 4 12.45 -46.40 42.00
CA VAL A 4 13.70 -47.07 41.58
C VAL A 4 13.99 -46.97 40.05
N THR A 5 14.86 -46.12 39.49
CA THR A 5 16.28 -45.67 39.67
C THR A 5 17.39 -46.65 39.27
N SER A 6 18.45 -46.06 38.70
CA SER A 6 19.86 -46.51 38.52
C SER A 6 20.17 -47.52 37.42
N ASP A 7 21.34 -47.52 36.77
CA ASP A 7 22.46 -46.58 36.54
C ASP A 7 23.38 -47.31 35.54
N ASP A 8 24.17 -46.55 34.78
CA ASP A 8 25.55 -46.76 34.29
C ASP A 8 26.09 -48.18 33.97
N ASP A 9 26.70 -48.33 32.78
CA ASP A 9 28.13 -48.66 32.72
C ASP A 9 28.75 -48.50 31.32
N ASP A 10 30.00 -48.03 31.36
CA ASP A 10 30.93 -47.60 30.33
C ASP A 10 31.64 -48.75 29.56
N SER A 11 32.44 -48.33 28.57
CA SER A 11 33.58 -49.02 27.90
C SER A 11 33.22 -49.86 26.65
N ASP A 12 33.97 -49.87 25.55
CA ASP A 12 35.39 -49.63 25.34
C ASP A 12 35.72 -49.13 23.92
N SER A 13 36.80 -48.38 23.88
CA SER A 13 37.58 -47.95 22.72
C SER A 13 38.13 -49.11 21.87
N VAL A 14 38.09 -48.98 20.54
CA VAL A 14 39.14 -49.53 19.67
C VAL A 14 39.50 -48.52 18.59
N SER A 15 40.70 -47.97 18.75
CA SER A 15 41.51 -47.30 17.76
C SER A 15 42.04 -48.29 16.73
N GLU A 16 42.03 -47.95 15.44
CA GLU A 16 43.09 -48.40 14.54
C GLU A 16 43.30 -47.37 13.43
N ALA A 17 44.46 -46.72 13.50
CA ALA A 17 45.03 -45.88 12.47
C ALA A 17 45.66 -46.77 11.39
N VAL A 18 45.44 -46.45 10.12
CA VAL A 18 46.30 -46.89 9.03
C VAL A 18 46.71 -45.64 8.25
N GLU A 19 47.96 -45.24 8.46
CA GLU A 19 48.69 -44.32 7.59
C GLU A 19 49.00 -45.00 6.25
N GLY A 20 48.80 -44.25 5.17
CA GLY A 20 49.10 -44.66 3.80
C GLY A 20 49.30 -43.43 2.93
N ASP A 21 50.50 -42.89 3.02
CA ASP A 21 51.06 -41.73 2.32
C ASP A 21 51.04 -41.91 0.78
N ASN A 22 50.45 -40.95 0.03
CA ASN A 22 51.10 -40.40 -1.16
C ASN A 22 50.35 -39.20 -1.80
N SER A 23 51.08 -38.08 -1.88
CA SER A 23 51.18 -37.16 -3.02
C SER A 23 49.97 -36.28 -3.42
N THR A 24 50.09 -35.01 -3.02
CA THR A 24 49.84 -33.78 -3.83
C THR A 24 48.63 -33.74 -4.77
N ASN A 25 47.63 -32.96 -4.38
CA ASN A 25 47.12 -31.87 -5.21
C ASN A 25 46.35 -30.87 -4.33
N ASP A 26 46.98 -29.73 -4.09
CA ASP A 26 46.27 -28.49 -3.77
C ASP A 26 45.35 -28.17 -4.95
N GLN A 27 44.05 -28.36 -4.74
CA GLN A 27 43.04 -27.67 -5.53
C GLN A 27 42.18 -26.89 -4.56
N ASP A 28 42.42 -25.58 -4.58
CA ASP A 28 41.55 -24.54 -4.04
C ASP A 28 40.09 -24.95 -4.27
N VAL A 29 39.39 -25.21 -3.17
CA VAL A 29 37.94 -25.30 -3.18
C VAL A 29 37.46 -23.87 -3.40
N ASP A 30 37.24 -23.56 -4.68
CA ASP A 30 36.60 -22.34 -5.14
C ASP A 30 35.27 -22.18 -4.40
N GLU A 31 35.26 -21.31 -3.40
CA GLU A 31 34.05 -20.79 -2.75
C GLU A 31 33.28 -19.91 -3.76
N SER A 32 32.89 -20.48 -4.89
CA SER A 32 31.84 -19.91 -5.74
C SER A 32 30.48 -20.32 -5.14
N SER A 33 30.24 -19.92 -3.89
CA SER A 33 28.88 -19.89 -3.36
C SER A 33 28.15 -18.80 -4.13
N ASP A 34 27.36 -19.25 -5.12
CA ASP A 34 26.39 -18.50 -5.91
C ASP A 34 25.80 -17.33 -5.14
N GLN A 35 26.45 -16.17 -5.25
CA GLN A 35 25.76 -14.90 -5.12
C GLN A 35 24.96 -14.72 -6.41
N ASN A 36 23.86 -15.47 -6.51
CA ASN A 36 22.68 -15.02 -7.23
C ASN A 36 22.16 -13.77 -6.49
N LEU A 37 22.94 -12.69 -6.53
CA LEU A 37 22.45 -11.35 -6.29
C LEU A 37 21.24 -11.22 -7.21
N ILE A 38 20.06 -11.09 -6.61
CA ILE A 38 18.85 -10.75 -7.34
C ILE A 38 19.09 -9.32 -7.86
N ILE A 39 19.77 -9.21 -9.01
CA ILE A 39 19.98 -7.94 -9.70
C ILE A 39 18.65 -7.62 -10.36
N ASP A 40 17.76 -7.00 -9.61
CA ASP A 40 16.50 -6.51 -10.13
C ASP A 40 16.78 -5.27 -10.99
N ASN A 41 16.67 -5.40 -12.32
CA ASN A 41 16.99 -4.33 -13.27
C ASN A 41 15.78 -3.40 -13.48
N TRP A 42 15.49 -2.57 -12.47
CA TRP A 42 14.32 -1.68 -12.46
C TRP A 42 14.30 -0.65 -13.58
N SER A 43 15.47 -0.26 -14.09
CA SER A 43 15.59 0.76 -15.14
C SER A 43 14.89 0.34 -16.43
N ASN A 44 14.71 -0.96 -16.67
CA ASN A 44 13.98 -1.49 -17.83
C ASN A 44 12.45 -1.39 -17.70
N ASP A 45 11.93 -1.26 -16.48
CA ASP A 45 10.49 -1.27 -16.19
C ASP A 45 9.88 0.14 -16.13
N VAL A 46 10.71 1.19 -16.15
CA VAL A 46 10.29 2.58 -15.96
C VAL A 46 10.40 3.36 -17.27
N GLU A 47 9.27 3.86 -17.77
CA GLU A 47 9.26 4.85 -18.84
C GLU A 47 9.68 6.23 -18.29
N THR A 48 10.76 6.80 -18.80
CA THR A 48 11.36 8.06 -18.28
C THR A 48 10.65 9.34 -18.75
N LYS A 49 9.67 9.24 -19.66
CA LYS A 49 8.93 10.37 -20.22
C LYS A 49 7.43 10.17 -20.11
N ILE A 50 6.91 10.23 -18.89
CA ILE A 50 5.46 10.31 -18.66
C ILE A 50 5.11 11.77 -18.43
N ASN A 51 4.23 12.35 -19.26
CA ASN A 51 3.72 13.72 -19.08
C ASN A 51 2.23 13.70 -18.72
N PRO A 52 1.86 13.37 -17.47
CA PRO A 52 0.48 13.07 -17.07
C PRO A 52 -0.27 14.29 -16.53
N ILE A 53 -0.01 15.49 -17.05
CA ILE A 53 -0.49 16.72 -16.40
C ILE A 53 -2.02 16.71 -16.30
N GLU A 54 -2.71 16.22 -17.33
CA GLU A 54 -4.17 16.18 -17.39
C GLU A 54 -4.76 15.17 -16.39
N GLU A 55 -4.22 13.96 -16.31
CA GLU A 55 -4.69 12.94 -15.36
C GLU A 55 -4.43 13.33 -13.91
N LEU A 56 -3.28 13.95 -13.62
CA LEU A 56 -3.00 14.48 -12.29
C LEU A 56 -3.99 15.59 -11.90
N ILE A 57 -4.33 16.50 -12.82
CA ILE A 57 -5.34 17.53 -12.58
C ILE A 57 -6.70 16.89 -12.27
N LEU A 58 -7.10 15.87 -13.03
CA LEU A 58 -8.36 15.15 -12.80
C LEU A 58 -8.40 14.49 -11.42
N ILE A 59 -7.34 13.75 -11.06
CA ILE A 59 -7.20 13.12 -9.73
C ILE A 59 -7.26 14.18 -8.63
N MET A 60 -6.54 15.29 -8.78
CA MET A 60 -6.53 16.37 -7.80
C MET A 60 -7.92 16.99 -7.61
N ASN A 61 -8.68 17.19 -8.68
CA ASN A 61 -10.03 17.74 -8.62
C ASN A 61 -11.01 16.76 -7.95
N LEU A 62 -10.94 15.48 -8.30
CA LEU A 62 -11.74 14.44 -7.67
C LEU A 62 -11.45 14.31 -6.16
N LEU A 63 -10.17 14.32 -5.78
CA LEU A 63 -9.77 14.30 -4.37
C LEU A 63 -10.21 15.56 -3.62
N LYS A 64 -10.21 16.74 -4.26
CA LYS A 64 -10.76 17.97 -3.67
C LYS A 64 -12.26 17.83 -3.37
N LYS A 65 -13.05 17.24 -4.28
CA LYS A 65 -14.48 16.94 -4.02
C LYS A 65 -14.62 16.03 -2.80
N CYS A 66 -13.89 14.92 -2.79
CA CYS A 66 -13.90 13.93 -1.70
C CYS A 66 -13.57 14.54 -0.33
N ARG A 67 -12.48 15.33 -0.26
CA ARG A 67 -12.09 16.05 0.96
C ARG A 67 -13.16 17.04 1.41
N THR A 68 -13.80 17.71 0.46
CA THR A 68 -14.88 18.66 0.75
C THR A 68 -16.12 17.94 1.28
N ILE A 69 -16.49 16.80 0.71
CA ILE A 69 -17.58 15.94 1.22
C ILE A 69 -17.31 15.55 2.67
N ALA A 70 -16.14 14.96 2.96
CA ALA A 70 -15.76 14.57 4.32
C ALA A 70 -15.81 15.76 5.30
N THR A 71 -15.35 16.93 4.84
CA THR A 71 -15.39 18.17 5.64
C THR A 71 -16.81 18.67 5.90
N VAL A 72 -17.69 18.66 4.89
CA VAL A 72 -19.10 19.08 5.03
C VAL A 72 -19.84 18.16 5.99
N ILE A 73 -19.67 16.85 5.84
CA ILE A 73 -20.27 15.86 6.75
C ILE A 73 -19.80 16.06 8.18
N LYS A 74 -18.51 16.34 8.39
CA LYS A 74 -17.99 16.59 9.75
C LYS A 74 -18.48 17.89 10.37
N LYS A 75 -18.54 18.97 9.58
CA LYS A 75 -18.82 20.33 10.09
C LYS A 75 -20.30 20.66 10.20
N SER A 76 -21.16 20.10 9.35
CA SER A 76 -22.59 20.39 9.36
C SER A 76 -23.33 19.38 10.23
N SER A 77 -23.90 19.83 11.35
CA SER A 77 -24.70 18.97 12.24
C SER A 77 -25.90 18.35 11.53
N VAL A 78 -26.55 19.11 10.62
CA VAL A 78 -27.69 18.65 9.83
C VAL A 78 -27.28 17.52 8.88
N VAL A 79 -26.19 17.70 8.13
CA VAL A 79 -25.68 16.67 7.22
C VAL A 79 -25.17 15.46 8.02
N ALA A 80 -24.46 15.69 9.11
CA ALA A 80 -23.97 14.61 9.98
C ALA A 80 -25.13 13.80 10.57
N ALA A 81 -26.22 14.43 10.98
CA ALA A 81 -27.41 13.75 11.48
C ALA A 81 -28.08 12.92 10.38
N PHE A 82 -28.20 13.48 9.17
CA PHE A 82 -28.69 12.74 8.00
C PHE A 82 -27.83 11.51 7.70
N VAL A 83 -26.51 11.68 7.61
CA VAL A 83 -25.56 10.58 7.33
C VAL A 83 -25.69 9.49 8.39
N ARG A 84 -25.73 9.83 9.68
CA ARG A 84 -25.88 8.82 10.75
C ARG A 84 -27.21 8.06 10.66
N LYS A 85 -28.31 8.77 10.36
CA LYS A 85 -29.62 8.15 10.17
C LYS A 85 -29.58 7.15 9.00
N GLU A 86 -29.05 7.56 7.85
CA GLU A 86 -28.97 6.69 6.67
C GLU A 86 -27.96 5.56 6.84
N GLN A 87 -26.86 5.74 7.57
CA GLN A 87 -25.94 4.66 7.94
C GLN A 87 -26.64 3.54 8.70
N LEU A 88 -27.52 3.87 9.64
CA LEU A 88 -28.31 2.88 10.38
C LEU A 88 -29.29 2.14 9.47
N ILE A 89 -29.98 2.86 8.59
CA ILE A 89 -30.96 2.28 7.64
C ILE A 89 -30.28 1.34 6.64
N LEU A 90 -29.16 1.78 6.07
CA LEU A 90 -28.40 1.03 5.07
C LEU A 90 -27.42 0.01 5.68
N LYS A 91 -27.34 -0.06 7.02
CA LYS A 91 -26.41 -0.91 7.78
C LYS A 91 -24.94 -0.70 7.40
N ILE A 92 -24.59 0.52 7.01
CA ILE A 92 -23.21 0.92 6.69
C ILE A 92 -22.49 1.21 8.00
N LYS A 93 -21.45 0.42 8.31
CA LYS A 93 -20.62 0.60 9.52
C LYS A 93 -19.47 1.57 9.29
N THR A 94 -19.11 1.80 8.04
CA THR A 94 -17.93 2.58 7.68
C THR A 94 -18.16 4.07 7.84
N MET A 95 -17.16 4.74 8.38
CA MET A 95 -17.09 6.19 8.48
C MET A 95 -16.20 6.76 7.38
N ILE A 96 -16.60 7.89 6.82
CA ILE A 96 -15.77 8.63 5.87
C ILE A 96 -14.63 9.30 6.65
N HIS A 97 -13.40 8.90 6.36
CA HIS A 97 -12.20 9.44 6.99
C HIS A 97 -11.84 10.81 6.41
N ILE A 98 -11.20 11.66 7.21
CA ILE A 98 -10.59 12.89 6.68
C ILE A 98 -9.20 12.57 6.18
N ASP A 99 -8.91 13.02 4.96
CA ASP A 99 -7.57 12.96 4.40
C ASP A 99 -6.60 13.89 5.16
N CYS A 100 -5.40 13.38 5.43
CA CYS A 100 -4.39 13.97 6.27
C CYS A 100 -3.04 13.91 5.56
N LYS A 101 -2.52 15.08 5.16
CA LYS A 101 -1.29 15.19 4.37
C LYS A 101 -0.08 14.47 4.97
N THR A 102 0.01 14.42 6.31
CA THR A 102 1.15 13.80 7.02
C THR A 102 0.98 12.31 7.28
N ARG A 103 -0.19 11.73 6.97
CA ARG A 103 -0.45 10.29 7.09
C ARG A 103 -0.67 9.71 5.71
N CYS A 104 0.35 9.06 5.16
CA CYS A 104 0.38 8.56 3.78
C CYS A 104 -0.82 7.68 3.39
N ASN A 105 -1.44 6.99 4.36
CA ASN A 105 -2.59 6.10 4.14
C ASN A 105 -3.96 6.78 4.16
N SER A 106 -4.03 8.05 4.53
CA SER A 106 -5.32 8.71 4.78
C SER A 106 -6.12 8.99 3.49
N THR A 107 -5.44 9.23 2.36
CA THR A 107 -6.09 9.33 1.04
C THR A 107 -6.85 8.06 0.68
N PHE A 108 -6.22 6.88 0.88
CA PHE A 108 -6.88 5.61 0.62
C PHE A 108 -8.11 5.44 1.51
N LEU A 109 -7.99 5.68 2.82
CA LEU A 109 -9.11 5.56 3.77
C LEU A 109 -10.27 6.53 3.49
N LEU A 110 -9.98 7.72 2.94
CA LEU A 110 -11.00 8.66 2.48
C LEU A 110 -11.76 8.08 1.27
N ILE A 111 -11.04 7.62 0.25
CA ILE A 111 -11.64 7.07 -0.97
C ILE A 111 -12.46 5.82 -0.63
N ASP A 112 -11.86 4.89 0.11
CA ASP A 112 -12.48 3.63 0.53
C ASP A 112 -13.81 3.88 1.25
N GLY A 113 -13.82 4.79 2.23
CA GLY A 113 -15.04 5.16 2.94
C GLY A 113 -16.08 5.85 2.04
N ILE A 114 -15.67 6.67 1.07
CA ILE A 114 -16.59 7.31 0.11
C ILE A 114 -17.23 6.27 -0.81
N VAL A 115 -16.45 5.34 -1.36
CA VAL A 115 -16.94 4.29 -2.25
C VAL A 115 -17.93 3.39 -1.50
N GLU A 116 -17.61 2.98 -0.26
CA GLU A 116 -18.52 2.19 0.57
C GLU A 116 -19.80 2.95 0.93
N CYS A 117 -19.73 4.28 1.05
CA CYS A 117 -20.89 5.14 1.31
C CYS A 117 -21.61 5.61 0.03
N LYS A 118 -21.34 5.06 -1.15
CA LYS A 118 -21.92 5.52 -2.44
C LYS A 118 -23.43 5.71 -2.39
N GLN A 119 -24.17 4.68 -1.98
CA GLN A 119 -25.64 4.73 -1.92
C GLN A 119 -26.15 5.83 -0.98
N LEU A 120 -25.49 5.99 0.16
CA LEU A 120 -25.83 7.03 1.13
C LEU A 120 -25.57 8.44 0.56
N LEU A 121 -24.42 8.63 -0.08
CA LEU A 121 -24.04 9.93 -0.66
C LEU A 121 -24.96 10.29 -1.83
N MET A 122 -25.37 9.33 -2.64
CA MET A 122 -26.38 9.56 -3.69
C MET A 122 -27.71 10.04 -3.09
N LYS A 123 -28.18 9.44 -1.99
CA LYS A 123 -29.38 9.94 -1.28
C LYS A 123 -29.18 11.34 -0.75
N LEU A 124 -28.03 11.62 -0.11
CA LEU A 124 -27.70 12.97 0.38
C LEU A 124 -27.79 14.01 -0.75
N PHE A 125 -27.22 13.71 -1.91
CA PHE A 125 -27.24 14.62 -3.05
C PHE A 125 -28.64 14.77 -3.65
N ASN A 126 -29.47 13.74 -3.65
CA ASN A 126 -30.85 13.83 -4.13
C ASN A 126 -31.75 14.62 -3.17
N GLU A 127 -31.57 14.43 -1.86
CA GLU A 127 -32.40 15.02 -0.80
C GLU A 127 -31.85 16.35 -0.27
N LYS A 128 -30.73 16.86 -0.80
CA LYS A 128 -30.05 18.07 -0.31
C LYS A 128 -30.98 19.30 -0.19
N ARG A 129 -32.03 19.38 -1.02
CA ARG A 129 -33.02 20.48 -1.00
C ARG A 129 -34.14 20.30 0.02
N SER A 130 -34.44 19.07 0.43
CA SER A 130 -35.43 18.78 1.48
C SER A 130 -34.82 18.82 2.88
N LEU A 131 -33.48 18.88 2.98
CA LEU A 131 -32.79 19.16 4.23
C LEU A 131 -32.93 20.65 4.58
N ASN A 132 -33.10 20.96 5.87
CA ASN A 132 -33.13 22.32 6.43
C ASN A 132 -31.74 22.99 6.39
N LEU A 133 -31.13 23.06 5.21
CA LEU A 133 -29.82 23.65 4.95
C LEU A 133 -29.95 25.09 4.44
N ARG A 134 -28.95 25.92 4.72
CA ARG A 134 -28.84 27.24 4.08
C ARG A 134 -28.58 27.09 2.59
N LEU A 135 -29.02 28.04 1.77
CA LEU A 135 -28.82 28.03 0.32
C LEU A 135 -27.33 27.84 -0.07
N GLU A 136 -26.41 28.49 0.64
CA GLU A 136 -24.97 28.33 0.45
C GLU A 136 -24.49 26.88 0.65
N GLN A 137 -25.06 26.16 1.62
CA GLN A 137 -24.71 24.77 1.91
C GLN A 137 -25.27 23.84 0.84
N VAL A 138 -26.49 24.11 0.33
CA VAL A 138 -27.08 23.38 -0.79
C VAL A 138 -26.26 23.57 -2.06
N ASN A 139 -25.86 24.82 -2.36
CA ASN A 139 -25.01 25.12 -3.50
C ASN A 139 -23.65 24.41 -3.37
N LYS A 140 -23.05 24.43 -2.17
CA LYS A 140 -21.80 23.71 -1.90
C LYS A 140 -21.93 22.20 -2.08
N LEU A 141 -23.04 21.59 -1.68
CA LEU A 141 -23.30 20.17 -1.92
C LEU A 141 -23.49 19.86 -3.41
N THR A 142 -24.05 20.81 -4.17
CA THR A 142 -24.26 20.67 -5.62
C THR A 142 -22.94 20.74 -6.38
N THR A 143 -22.00 21.61 -5.99
CA THR A 143 -20.69 21.74 -6.68
C THR A 143 -19.75 20.56 -6.43
N ILE A 144 -19.95 19.81 -5.34
CA ILE A 144 -19.12 18.65 -4.98
C ILE A 144 -19.82 17.32 -5.26
N GLU A 145 -20.98 17.35 -5.91
CA GLU A 145 -21.72 16.17 -6.32
C GLU A 145 -20.87 15.33 -7.29
N LEU A 146 -20.87 14.01 -7.04
CA LEU A 146 -20.09 13.04 -7.81
C LEU A 146 -20.98 12.45 -8.91
N ASN A 147 -20.55 12.60 -10.16
CA ASN A 147 -21.21 11.98 -11.30
C ASN A 147 -20.76 10.50 -11.47
N ASN A 148 -21.32 9.78 -12.44
CA ASN A 148 -20.97 8.37 -12.65
C ASN A 148 -19.48 8.16 -12.96
N GLU A 149 -18.90 9.02 -13.79
CA GLU A 149 -17.47 8.98 -14.11
C GLU A 149 -16.58 9.19 -12.88
N ASP A 150 -16.96 10.10 -11.98
CA ASP A 150 -16.28 10.32 -10.70
C ASP A 150 -16.32 9.05 -9.84
N TRP A 151 -17.45 8.34 -9.81
CA TRP A 151 -17.59 7.08 -9.05
C TRP A 151 -16.76 5.94 -9.62
N ASP A 152 -16.75 5.81 -10.94
CA ASP A 152 -15.96 4.80 -11.63
C ASP A 152 -14.47 5.10 -11.39
N PHE A 153 -14.05 6.36 -11.52
CA PHE A 153 -12.67 6.74 -11.30
C PHE A 153 -12.24 6.60 -9.82
N LEU A 154 -13.14 6.86 -8.86
CA LEU A 154 -12.87 6.56 -7.45
C LEU A 154 -12.65 5.07 -7.20
N SER A 155 -13.41 4.21 -7.87
CA SER A 155 -13.27 2.76 -7.76
C SER A 155 -11.92 2.29 -8.33
N SER A 156 -11.51 2.85 -9.46
CA SER A 156 -10.18 2.65 -10.05
C SER A 156 -9.05 3.10 -9.13
N LEU A 157 -9.17 4.30 -8.54
CA LEU A 157 -8.19 4.83 -7.57
C LEU A 157 -8.12 3.98 -6.30
N GLN A 158 -9.27 3.56 -5.76
CA GLN A 158 -9.33 2.66 -4.61
C GLN A 158 -8.58 1.36 -4.90
N PHE A 159 -8.81 0.78 -6.08
CA PHE A 159 -8.14 -0.44 -6.52
C PHE A 159 -6.61 -0.26 -6.62
N VAL A 160 -6.14 0.85 -7.19
CA VAL A 160 -4.71 1.14 -7.35
C VAL A 160 -4.02 1.41 -6.01
N LEU A 161 -4.67 2.12 -5.10
CA LEU A 161 -4.08 2.51 -3.82
C LEU A 161 -4.12 1.39 -2.76
N LYS A 162 -5.02 0.41 -2.90
CA LYS A 162 -5.20 -0.67 -1.91
C LYS A 162 -3.93 -1.49 -1.63
N PRO A 163 -3.13 -1.93 -2.63
CA PRO A 163 -1.86 -2.61 -2.38
C PRO A 163 -0.86 -1.75 -1.60
N PHE A 164 -0.80 -0.45 -1.88
CA PHE A 164 0.09 0.49 -1.17
C PHE A 164 -0.34 0.65 0.27
N TYR A 165 -1.65 0.78 0.52
CA TYR A 165 -2.20 0.82 1.87
C TYR A 165 -1.79 -0.43 2.67
N PHE A 166 -1.96 -1.63 2.12
CA PHE A 166 -1.57 -2.87 2.80
C PHE A 166 -0.07 -2.97 3.04
N ALA A 167 0.75 -2.59 2.06
CA ALA A 167 2.20 -2.54 2.22
C ALA A 167 2.59 -1.61 3.37
N THR A 168 2.02 -0.41 3.44
CA THR A 168 2.31 0.54 4.53
C THR A 168 1.82 0.02 5.88
N VAL A 169 0.63 -0.58 5.97
CA VAL A 169 0.12 -1.16 7.22
C VAL A 169 1.02 -2.30 7.70
N MET A 170 1.44 -3.18 6.79
CA MET A 170 2.34 -4.29 7.08
C MET A 170 3.71 -3.79 7.56
N MET A 171 4.27 -2.77 6.92
CA MET A 171 5.58 -2.20 7.31
C MET A 171 5.51 -1.39 8.62
N SER A 172 4.33 -0.88 8.99
CA SER A 172 4.10 -0.10 10.22
C SER A 172 3.83 -0.97 11.46
N GLY A 173 4.02 -2.29 11.36
CA GLY A 173 3.86 -3.22 12.47
C GLY A 173 4.76 -2.89 13.65
N LYS A 174 4.22 -3.02 14.87
CA LYS A 174 4.95 -2.79 16.13
C LYS A 174 5.30 -4.07 16.87
N ASN A 175 4.61 -5.17 16.57
CA ASN A 175 4.66 -6.43 17.32
C ASN A 175 5.40 -7.53 16.54
N TYR A 176 6.09 -7.18 15.46
CA TYR A 176 6.88 -8.10 14.64
C TYR A 176 7.98 -7.32 13.90
N PRO A 177 9.11 -7.96 13.57
CA PRO A 177 10.12 -7.36 12.70
C PRO A 177 9.52 -7.05 11.33
N SER A 178 9.50 -5.78 10.94
CA SER A 178 8.93 -5.35 9.65
C SER A 178 9.96 -5.20 8.54
N ILE A 179 11.26 -5.10 8.88
CA ILE A 179 12.32 -4.84 7.89
C ILE A 179 12.46 -5.98 6.87
N GLY A 180 12.36 -7.24 7.30
CA GLY A 180 12.40 -8.41 6.40
C GLY A 180 11.21 -8.48 5.44
N LEU A 181 10.11 -7.77 5.75
CA LEU A 181 8.93 -7.69 4.89
C LEU A 181 9.02 -6.56 3.87
N ALA A 182 9.92 -5.58 4.06
CA ALA A 182 10.03 -4.40 3.21
C ALA A 182 10.40 -4.79 1.77
N PHE A 183 11.41 -5.64 1.59
CA PHE A 183 11.83 -6.14 0.28
C PHE A 183 10.67 -6.81 -0.47
N HIS A 184 9.95 -7.72 0.20
CA HIS A 184 8.80 -8.39 -0.39
C HIS A 184 7.63 -7.44 -0.70
N ALA A 185 7.40 -6.42 0.13
CA ALA A 185 6.39 -5.41 -0.10
C ALA A 185 6.69 -4.62 -1.38
N VAL A 186 7.92 -4.12 -1.49
CA VAL A 186 8.39 -3.32 -2.62
C VAL A 186 8.32 -4.13 -3.91
N HIS A 187 8.81 -5.37 -3.92
CA HIS A 187 8.75 -6.24 -5.10
C HIS A 187 7.30 -6.55 -5.52
N LYS A 188 6.39 -6.77 -4.56
CA LYS A 188 4.95 -6.96 -4.88
C LYS A 188 4.31 -5.68 -5.44
N LEU A 189 4.68 -4.50 -4.93
CA LEU A 189 4.18 -3.23 -5.46
C LEU A 189 4.70 -2.97 -6.88
N LYS A 190 5.98 -3.24 -7.13
CA LYS A 190 6.58 -3.20 -8.47
C LYS A 190 5.80 -4.08 -9.44
N HIS A 191 5.65 -5.36 -9.11
CA HIS A 191 4.89 -6.33 -9.91
C HIS A 191 3.43 -5.91 -10.15
N PHE A 192 2.80 -5.29 -9.15
CA PHE A 192 1.46 -4.75 -9.31
C PHE A 192 1.41 -3.61 -10.34
N CYS A 193 2.42 -2.74 -10.36
CA CYS A 193 2.49 -1.60 -11.27
C CYS A 193 2.88 -1.99 -12.70
N THR A 194 3.71 -3.03 -12.88
CA THR A 194 4.12 -3.53 -14.22
C THR A 194 3.05 -4.39 -14.89
N LYS A 195 2.16 -5.02 -14.12
CA LYS A 195 1.05 -5.80 -14.67
C LYS A 195 -0.04 -4.91 -15.23
N ASP A 196 -0.13 -4.89 -16.56
CA ASP A 196 -1.25 -4.33 -17.30
C ASP A 196 -2.53 -5.13 -17.05
N ARG A 197 -3.64 -4.40 -16.87
CA ARG A 197 -4.98 -4.96 -17.03
C ARG A 197 -5.59 -4.37 -18.30
N PRO A 198 -6.25 -5.19 -19.14
CA PRO A 198 -6.63 -4.79 -20.48
C PRO A 198 -7.73 -3.71 -20.60
N PHE A 199 -8.30 -3.20 -19.50
CA PHE A 199 -9.57 -2.45 -19.58
C PHE A 199 -9.55 -1.01 -19.02
N GLU A 200 -8.43 -0.48 -18.51
CA GLU A 200 -8.44 0.88 -17.92
C GLU A 200 -7.14 1.67 -18.21
N GLU A 201 -7.16 2.50 -19.25
CA GLU A 201 -6.02 3.34 -19.68
C GLU A 201 -5.58 4.32 -18.58
N GLN A 202 -6.53 4.92 -17.85
CA GLN A 202 -6.22 5.82 -16.73
C GLN A 202 -5.49 5.08 -15.59
N ILE A 203 -5.87 3.84 -15.30
CA ILE A 203 -5.15 3.00 -14.31
C ILE A 203 -3.74 2.72 -14.80
N LYS A 204 -3.57 2.41 -16.07
CA LYS A 204 -2.26 2.09 -16.65
C LYS A 204 -1.30 3.26 -16.48
N GLN A 205 -1.73 4.46 -16.84
CA GLN A 205 -0.91 5.66 -16.66
C GLN A 205 -0.60 5.94 -15.19
N LEU A 206 -1.60 5.84 -14.29
CA LEU A 206 -1.36 6.04 -12.85
C LEU A 206 -0.35 5.02 -12.29
N LYS A 207 -0.44 3.75 -12.68
CA LYS A 207 0.54 2.72 -12.30
C LYS A 207 1.94 3.05 -12.80
N LYS A 208 2.08 3.51 -14.04
CA LYS A 208 3.37 3.96 -14.59
C LYS A 208 3.97 5.11 -13.77
N LEU A 209 3.15 6.08 -13.36
CA LEU A 209 3.60 7.19 -12.50
C LEU A 209 4.02 6.71 -11.12
N LEU A 210 3.25 5.80 -10.52
CA LEU A 210 3.59 5.21 -9.22
C LEU A 210 4.87 4.39 -9.30
N LEU A 211 5.08 3.64 -10.38
CA LEU A 211 6.30 2.88 -10.63
C LEU A 211 7.51 3.81 -10.80
N ALA A 212 7.39 4.89 -11.58
CA ALA A 212 8.44 5.89 -11.73
C ALA A 212 8.80 6.55 -10.39
N LYS A 213 7.80 6.87 -9.56
CA LYS A 213 8.05 7.39 -8.20
C LYS A 213 8.68 6.36 -7.28
N LEU A 214 8.25 5.10 -7.35
CA LEU A 214 8.85 4.01 -6.57
C LEU A 214 10.32 3.84 -6.95
N TYR A 215 10.64 3.79 -8.24
CA TYR A 215 12.02 3.72 -8.71
C TYR A 215 12.87 4.89 -8.21
N HIS A 216 12.35 6.12 -8.32
CA HIS A 216 13.08 7.29 -7.87
C HIS A 216 13.47 7.17 -6.39
N TYR A 217 12.53 6.83 -5.50
CA TYR A 217 12.82 6.74 -4.06
C TYR A 217 13.70 5.55 -3.67
N PHE A 218 13.70 4.44 -4.41
CA PHE A 218 14.44 3.23 -4.03
C PHE A 218 15.80 3.08 -4.74
N TYR A 219 16.02 3.77 -5.87
CA TYR A 219 17.22 3.60 -6.70
C TYR A 219 17.92 4.90 -7.10
N ASP A 220 17.18 6.00 -7.26
CA ASP A 220 17.70 7.26 -7.84
C ASP A 220 17.90 8.37 -6.79
N ASP A 221 17.35 8.21 -5.58
CA ASP A 221 17.49 9.14 -4.47
C ASP A 221 18.88 8.97 -3.83
N VAL A 222 19.86 9.68 -4.39
CA VAL A 222 21.27 9.69 -3.96
C VAL A 222 21.40 10.05 -2.47
N GLU A 223 20.60 10.98 -1.95
CA GLU A 223 20.63 11.37 -0.54
C GLU A 223 20.18 10.22 0.37
N GLN A 224 19.13 9.48 0.03
CA GLN A 224 18.74 8.29 0.80
C GLN A 224 19.79 7.18 0.71
N ASN A 225 20.39 6.99 -0.45
CA ASN A 225 21.41 5.96 -0.63
C ASN A 225 22.68 6.27 0.18
N GLU A 226 23.10 7.55 0.23
CA GLU A 226 24.19 8.02 1.09
C GLU A 226 23.88 7.85 2.59
N HIS A 227 22.63 8.04 3.02
CA HIS A 227 22.23 7.81 4.41
C HIS A 227 22.08 6.34 4.79
N LEU A 228 21.81 5.46 3.83
CA LEU A 228 21.70 4.00 4.03
C LEU A 228 23.06 3.30 4.00
N GLN A 229 24.05 3.90 3.33
CA GLN A 229 25.44 3.46 3.39
C GLN A 229 26.06 3.92 4.71
N VAL A 230 25.93 3.11 5.74
CA VAL A 230 26.74 3.27 6.95
C VAL A 230 28.21 3.13 6.52
N SER A 231 29.02 4.16 6.80
CA SER A 231 30.45 4.21 6.46
C SER A 231 31.12 2.87 6.71
N SER A 232 31.65 2.29 5.64
CA SER A 232 32.46 1.07 5.67
C SER A 232 33.78 1.30 6.39
#